data_AF-A0A942FC53-F1
#
_entry.id   AF-A0A942FC53-F1
#
_cell.length_a   1.000
_cell.length_b   1.000
_cell.length_c   1.000
_cell.angle_alpha   90.00
_cell.angle_beta   90.00
_cell.angle_gamma   90.00
#
_symmetry.space_group_name_H-M   'P 1'
#
loop_
_entity.id
_entity.type
_entity.pdbx_description
1 polymer ?
#
loop_
_entity_poly.entity_id
_entity_poly.type
_entity_poly.pdbx_seq_one_letter_code
_entity_poly.pdbx_strand_id
1 'polypeptide(L)' 'MASRKAQALIKAARTGDGAARLALGRLYLAGGEGLAASPQAAFHWLAQAAAGGSMEAAREIALGIPPEAAAADAGTY' A
#
# COMPACT_ATOMS: atom_id res chain seq x y z
N MET A 1 8.40 -7.38 15.82
CA MET A 1 9.58 -6.73 15.21
C MET A 1 9.33 -6.67 13.73
N ALA A 2 9.32 -5.49 13.11
CA ALA A 2 9.18 -5.37 11.65
C ALA A 2 10.34 -6.12 10.99
N SER A 3 10.04 -7.07 10.12
CA SER A 3 11.06 -7.83 9.40
C SER A 3 11.99 -6.90 8.63
N ARG A 4 13.28 -7.26 8.52
CA ARG A 4 14.30 -6.49 7.74
C ARG A 4 13.81 -6.11 6.35
N LYS A 5 12.95 -6.92 5.75
CA LYS A 5 12.27 -6.68 4.46
C LYS A 5 11.43 -5.41 4.48
N ALA A 6 10.54 -5.23 5.45
CA ALA A 6 9.73 -4.01 5.57
C ALA A 6 10.62 -2.77 5.70
N GLN A 7 11.68 -2.85 6.52
CA GLN A 7 12.62 -1.73 6.67
C GLN A 7 13.40 -1.42 5.39
N ALA A 8 13.84 -2.45 4.65
CA ALA A 8 14.50 -2.29 3.36
C ALA A 8 13.57 -1.65 2.32
N LEU A 9 12.31 -2.09 2.27
CA LEU A 9 11.28 -1.51 1.41
C LEU A 9 10.99 -0.06 1.76
N ILE A 10 10.91 0.32 3.04
CA ILE A 10 10.74 1.72 3.45
C ILE A 10 11.90 2.58 2.94
N LYS A 11 13.15 2.11 3.09
CA LYS A 11 14.31 2.85 2.56
C LYS A 11 14.22 3.01 1.04
N ALA A 12 13.96 1.95 0.29
CA ALA A 12 13.87 2.00 -1.16
C ALA A 12 12.67 2.83 -1.65
N ALA A 13 11.52 2.74 -0.98
CA ALA A 13 10.34 3.55 -1.27
C ALA A 13 10.63 5.05 -1.10
N ARG A 14 11.45 5.41 -0.09
CA ARG A 14 11.92 6.78 0.16
C ARG A 14 12.94 7.27 -0.86
N THR A 15 13.75 6.40 -1.45
CA THR A 15 14.70 6.78 -2.51
C THR A 15 14.05 7.02 -3.86
N GLY A 16 12.74 6.76 -3.99
CA GLY A 16 12.02 6.98 -5.25
C GLY A 16 11.63 5.70 -5.98
N ASP A 17 11.96 4.53 -5.44
CA ASP A 17 11.74 3.26 -6.11
C ASP A 17 10.23 2.91 -6.13
N GLY A 18 9.64 2.94 -7.33
CA GLY A 18 8.23 2.63 -7.54
C GLY A 18 7.89 1.17 -7.21
N ALA A 19 8.80 0.23 -7.46
CA ALA A 19 8.60 -1.18 -7.11
C ALA A 19 8.66 -1.39 -5.59
N ALA A 20 9.52 -0.65 -4.89
CA ALA A 20 9.57 -0.70 -3.44
C ALA A 20 8.30 -0.15 -2.79
N ARG A 21 7.76 0.97 -3.30
CA ARG A 21 6.47 1.52 -2.85
C ARG A 21 5.33 0.54 -3.08
N LEU A 22 5.30 -0.12 -4.25
CA LEU A 22 4.35 -1.18 -4.56
C LEU A 22 4.41 -2.32 -3.53
N ALA A 23 5.62 -2.86 -3.31
CA ALA A 23 5.83 -3.96 -2.39
C ALA A 23 5.50 -3.59 -0.93
N LEU A 24 5.82 -2.36 -0.51
CA LEU A 24 5.48 -1.85 0.81
C LEU A 24 3.95 -1.74 0.98
N GLY A 25 3.25 -1.23 -0.03
CA GLY A 25 1.80 -1.18 -0.07
C GLY A 25 1.15 -2.55 0.08
N ARG A 26 1.61 -3.54 -0.68
CA ARG A 26 1.18 -4.95 -0.55
C ARG A 26 1.42 -5.50 0.84
N LEU A 27 2.55 -5.17 1.47
CA LEU A 27 2.88 -5.62 2.83
C LEU A 27 1.87 -5.08 3.85
N TYR A 28 1.51 -3.80 3.72
CA TYR A 28 0.48 -3.17 4.54
C TYR A 28 -0.93 -3.71 4.25
N LEU A 29 -1.24 -4.16 3.03
CA LEU A 29 -2.52 -4.84 2.74
C LEU A 29 -2.56 -6.23 3.37
N ALA A 30 -1.48 -7.00 3.22
CA ALA A 30 -1.42 -8.38 3.68
C ALA A 30 -1.32 -8.50 5.21
N GLY A 31 -0.90 -7.44 5.92
CA GLY A 31 -0.66 -7.51 7.37
C GLY A 31 0.42 -8.52 7.75
N GLY A 32 1.44 -8.65 6.91
CA GLY A 32 2.50 -9.64 7.05
C GLY A 32 3.76 -9.10 7.73
N GLU A 33 4.65 -10.01 8.13
CA GLU A 33 6.02 -9.66 8.55
C GLU A 33 6.11 -8.73 9.79
N GLY A 34 5.12 -8.81 10.68
CA GLY A 34 5.08 -8.03 11.91
C GLY A 34 4.61 -6.60 11.74
N LEU A 35 4.05 -6.25 10.57
CA LEU A 35 3.26 -5.03 10.36
C LEU A 35 1.78 -5.35 10.50
N ALA A 36 1.04 -4.47 11.17
CA ALA A 36 -0.42 -4.55 11.17
C ALA A 36 -0.94 -4.25 9.75
N ALA A 37 -1.95 -5.00 9.32
CA ALA A 37 -2.67 -4.68 8.10
C ALA A 37 -3.27 -3.27 8.24
N SER A 38 -2.89 -2.37 7.35
CA SER A 38 -3.41 -1.01 7.33
C SER A 38 -3.72 -0.63 5.88
N PRO A 39 -4.99 -0.75 5.46
CA PRO A 39 -5.39 -0.41 4.10
C PRO A 39 -5.16 1.07 3.77
N GLN A 40 -5.26 1.97 4.76
CA GLN A 40 -4.93 3.38 4.56
C GLN A 40 -3.43 3.59 4.27
N ALA A 41 -2.54 2.98 5.05
CA ALA A 41 -1.10 3.08 4.82
C ALA A 41 -0.73 2.43 3.48
N ALA A 42 -1.32 1.29 3.15
CA ALA A 42 -1.13 0.65 1.86
C ALA A 42 -1.53 1.55 0.70
N PHE A 43 -2.72 2.14 0.75
CA PHE A 43 -3.22 3.07 -0.27
C PHE A 43 -2.23 4.22 -0.48
N HIS A 44 -1.73 4.82 0.60
CA HIS A 44 -0.79 5.94 0.50
C HIS A 44 0.47 5.57 -0.29
N TRP A 45 1.08 4.43 0.00
CA TRP A 45 2.30 3.99 -0.71
C TRP A 45 2.00 3.56 -2.15
N LEU A 46 0.90 2.84 -2.37
CA LEU A 46 0.47 2.43 -3.72
C LEU A 46 0.10 3.65 -4.58
N ALA A 47 -0.57 4.65 -4.02
CA ALA A 47 -0.95 5.86 -4.73
C ALA A 47 0.28 6.64 -5.20
N GLN A 48 1.32 6.72 -4.37
CA GLN A 48 2.60 7.32 -4.77
C GLN A 48 3.33 6.50 -5.84
N ALA A 49 3.17 5.17 -5.86
CA ALA A 49 3.71 4.34 -6.95
C ALA A 49 2.91 4.53 -8.25
N ALA A 50 1.58 4.59 -8.16
CA ALA A 50 0.70 4.83 -9.30
C ALA A 50 0.92 6.23 -9.91
N ALA A 51 1.09 7.25 -9.08
CA ALA A 51 1.45 8.60 -9.52
C ALA A 51 2.82 8.65 -10.23
N GLY A 52 3.72 7.71 -9.91
CA GLY A 52 4.99 7.51 -10.61
C GLY A 52 4.89 6.73 -11.92
N GLY A 53 3.68 6.39 -12.38
CA GLY A 53 3.44 5.61 -13.60
C GLY A 53 3.30 4.10 -13.38
N SER A 54 3.26 3.63 -12.12
CA SER A 54 3.08 2.20 -11.85
C SER A 54 1.61 1.79 -11.97
N MET A 55 1.22 1.27 -13.15
CA MET A 55 -0.09 0.66 -13.35
C MET A 55 -0.35 -0.50 -12.38
N GLU A 56 0.70 -1.22 -12.00
CA GLU A 56 0.61 -2.32 -11.06
C GLU A 56 0.11 -1.83 -9.70
N ALA A 57 0.58 -0.68 -9.24
CA ALA A 57 0.13 -0.11 -7.97
C ALA A 57 -1.34 0.32 -8.03
N ALA A 58 -1.78 0.90 -9.15
CA ALA A 58 -3.19 1.23 -9.37
C ALA A 58 -4.07 -0.04 -9.36
N ARG A 59 -3.59 -1.13 -9.96
CA ARG A 59 -4.28 -2.42 -9.95
C ARG A 59 -4.38 -3.02 -8.55
N GLU A 60 -3.31 -2.93 -7.75
CA GLU A 60 -3.30 -3.43 -6.37
C GLU A 60 -4.25 -2.63 -5.47
N ILE A 61 -4.37 -1.31 -5.68
CA ILE A 61 -5.40 -0.50 -5.00
C ILE A 61 -6.78 -1.05 -5.35
N ALA A 62 -7.06 -1.26 -6.63
CA ALA A 62 -8.36 -1.75 -7.08
C ALA A 62 -8.68 -3.18 -6.61
N LEU A 63 -7.66 -4.05 -6.44
CA LEU A 63 -7.82 -5.43 -5.98
C LEU A 63 -7.83 -5.57 -4.46
N GLY A 64 -7.02 -4.78 -3.76
CA GLY A 64 -6.78 -4.91 -2.33
C GLY A 64 -7.63 -4.00 -1.46
N ILE A 65 -8.21 -2.95 -2.02
CA ILE A 65 -9.12 -2.04 -1.33
C ILE A 65 -10.46 -2.13 -2.06
N PRO A 66 -11.45 -2.86 -1.53
CA PRO A 66 -12.77 -2.85 -2.14
C PRO A 66 -13.29 -1.41 -2.14
N PRO A 67 -13.96 -0.95 -3.22
CA PRO A 67 -14.51 0.40 -3.30
C PRO A 67 -15.47 0.69 -2.13
N GLU A 68 -16.09 -0.35 -1.54
CA GLU A 68 -16.93 -0.25 -0.35
C GLU A 68 -16.15 0.17 0.90
N ALA A 69 -14.88 -0.18 1.07
CA ALA A 69 -14.08 0.30 2.20
C ALA A 69 -13.65 1.76 2.04
N ALA A 70 -13.56 2.26 0.79
CA ALA A 70 -13.39 3.68 0.50
C ALA A 70 -14.73 4.45 0.60
N ALA A 71 -15.86 3.78 0.36
CA ALA A 71 -17.21 4.34 0.43
C ALA A 71 -17.89 4.17 1.79
N ALA A 72 -17.35 3.38 2.72
CA ALA A 72 -17.96 3.14 4.04
C ALA A 72 -17.95 4.37 4.98
N ASP A 73 -17.32 5.49 4.57
CA ASP A 73 -17.48 6.80 5.22
C ASP A 73 -18.58 7.66 4.57
N ALA A 74 -19.16 7.23 3.44
CA ALA A 74 -20.29 7.89 2.80
C ALA A 74 -21.61 7.28 3.32
N GLY A 75 -21.99 7.68 4.53
CA GLY A 75 -23.39 7.85 4.91
C GLY A 75 -24.25 6.59 4.86
N THR A 76 -24.32 5.90 6.00
CA THR A 76 -25.64 5.47 6.47
C THR A 76 -26.53 6.70 6.58
N TYR A 77 -27.49 6.88 5.67
CA TYR A 77 -28.76 7.57 5.90
C TYR A 77 -29.75 7.28 4.76
#